data_AF-A0A2V8R3C8-F1
#
_entry.id   AF-A0A2V8R3C8-F1
#
_cell.length_a   1.000
_cell.length_b   1.000
_cell.length_c   1.000
_cell.angle_alpha   90.00
_cell.angle_beta   90.00
_cell.angle_gamma   90.00
#
_symmetry.space_group_name_H-M   'P 1'
#
loop_
_entity.id
_entity.type
_entity.pdbx_description
1 polymer ?
#
loop_
_entity_poly.entity_id
_entity_poly.type
_entity_poly.pdbx_seq_one_letter_code
_entity_poly.pdbx_strand_id
1 'polypeptide(L)'
;MTSPYKGLPKEIWLDKTRELVLQHPLRVELIRDIAVSCWGTLWQTKIGEGPTVFRIDEVEVPSAVVGYFFEKLFARELAARLPTDWRGGQSKEEKDIVCLSDPYFSVEMKTSGQLGTKIFGNRSYGQKTEEALVSKPEKSGYYITVNFHGKALTLIRFGWIDASDWKPQKSETGQAASLTLEVYKYKLLEIPGRYRLSAPIGIMEGIGKKTAETFAGEGVQTIYDLLNYEGPNGRIQAFREKAREQFAPEL
;
A
#
# COMPACT_ATOMS: atom_id res chain seq x y z
N MET A 1 0.05 12.50 -19.18
CA MET A 1 -0.96 13.40 -18.57
C MET A 1 -0.26 14.54 -17.85
N THR A 2 -0.86 15.73 -17.82
CA THR A 2 -0.37 16.86 -17.01
C THR A 2 -0.68 16.57 -15.54
N SER A 3 0.29 16.81 -14.65
CA SER A 3 0.09 16.64 -13.21
C SER A 3 -1.07 17.52 -12.71
N PRO A 4 -2.02 16.97 -11.93
CA PRO A 4 -3.11 17.74 -11.33
C PRO A 4 -2.61 18.69 -10.22
N TYR A 5 -1.36 18.55 -9.79
CA TYR A 5 -0.71 19.42 -8.80
C TYR A 5 0.13 20.53 -9.44
N LYS A 6 0.23 20.56 -10.78
CA LYS A 6 1.08 21.53 -11.49
C LYS A 6 0.63 22.96 -11.18
N GLY A 7 1.55 23.76 -10.66
CA GLY A 7 1.29 25.17 -10.32
C GLY A 7 0.54 25.38 -8.99
N LEU A 8 0.20 24.31 -8.26
CA LEU A 8 -0.44 24.43 -6.96
C LEU A 8 0.60 24.53 -5.82
N PRO A 9 0.42 25.46 -4.85
CA PRO A 9 1.21 25.45 -3.63
C PRO A 9 1.02 24.14 -2.84
N LYS A 10 2.04 23.72 -2.09
CA LYS A 10 2.06 22.40 -1.43
C LYS A 10 0.99 22.27 -0.36
N GLU A 11 0.64 23.38 0.27
CA GLU A 11 -0.32 23.50 1.35
C GLU A 11 -1.72 23.05 0.93
N ILE A 12 -2.05 23.15 -0.36
CA ILE A 12 -3.35 22.75 -0.91
C ILE A 12 -3.32 21.38 -1.61
N TRP A 13 -2.16 20.70 -1.65
CA TRP A 13 -2.06 19.39 -2.33
C TRP A 13 -2.99 18.35 -1.71
N LEU A 14 -3.10 18.33 -0.38
CA LEU A 14 -3.99 17.38 0.31
C LEU A 14 -5.44 17.55 -0.09
N ASP A 15 -5.92 18.79 -0.18
CA ASP A 15 -7.29 19.08 -0.61
C ASP A 15 -7.50 18.71 -2.07
N LYS A 16 -6.50 18.95 -2.92
CA LYS A 16 -6.55 18.47 -4.31
C LYS A 16 -6.61 16.95 -4.39
N THR A 17 -5.88 16.23 -3.55
CA THR A 17 -5.92 14.76 -3.51
C THR A 17 -7.29 14.25 -3.05
N ARG A 18 -7.91 14.89 -2.05
CA ARG A 18 -9.28 14.57 -1.63
C ARG A 18 -10.28 14.75 -2.76
N GLU A 19 -10.17 15.84 -3.52
CA GLU A 19 -10.99 16.08 -4.71
C GLU A 19 -10.80 14.97 -5.76
N LEU A 20 -9.55 14.63 -6.11
CA LEU A 20 -9.24 13.59 -7.09
C LEU A 20 -9.78 12.21 -6.66
N VAL A 21 -9.60 11.85 -5.39
CA VAL A 21 -10.10 10.59 -4.84
C VAL A 21 -11.63 10.55 -4.85
N LEU A 22 -12.30 11.68 -4.56
CA LEU A 22 -13.76 11.78 -4.61
C LEU A 22 -14.33 11.70 -6.04
N GLN A 23 -13.62 12.25 -7.02
CA GLN A 23 -14.00 12.19 -8.44
C GLN A 23 -13.77 10.81 -9.06
N HIS A 24 -12.93 9.98 -8.45
CA HIS A 24 -12.58 8.68 -8.98
C HIS A 24 -13.77 7.70 -8.91
N PRO A 25 -14.07 6.94 -9.98
CA PRO A 25 -15.21 6.01 -9.99
C PRO A 25 -15.06 4.84 -8.99
N LEU A 26 -13.82 4.45 -8.67
CA LEU A 26 -13.54 3.46 -7.63
C LEU A 26 -13.52 4.09 -6.25
N ARG A 27 -14.54 3.79 -5.43
CA ARG A 27 -14.68 4.30 -4.05
C ARG A 27 -13.71 3.62 -3.07
N VAL A 28 -13.22 4.38 -2.09
CA VAL A 28 -12.23 3.90 -1.10
C VAL A 28 -12.73 2.73 -0.24
N GLU A 29 -14.02 2.67 0.05
CA GLU A 29 -14.60 1.54 0.79
C GLU A 29 -14.49 0.25 -0.02
N LEU A 30 -14.78 0.31 -1.32
CA LEU A 30 -14.66 -0.86 -2.19
C LEU A 30 -13.20 -1.29 -2.36
N ILE A 31 -12.26 -0.33 -2.46
CA ILE A 31 -10.82 -0.63 -2.48
C ILE A 31 -10.42 -1.42 -1.22
N ARG A 32 -10.82 -0.93 -0.05
CA ARG A 32 -10.54 -1.60 1.23
C ARG A 32 -11.14 -3.00 1.27
N ASP A 33 -12.43 -3.11 0.94
CA ASP A 33 -13.16 -4.36 1.09
C ASP A 33 -12.59 -5.45 0.15
N ILE A 34 -12.22 -5.09 -1.08
CA ILE A 34 -11.50 -5.98 -2.00
C ILE A 34 -10.12 -6.32 -1.44
N ALA A 35 -9.34 -5.34 -1.00
CA ALA A 35 -8.01 -5.59 -0.46
C ALA A 35 -8.03 -6.57 0.72
N VAL A 36 -8.93 -6.37 1.69
CA VAL A 36 -9.06 -7.25 2.86
C VAL A 36 -9.52 -8.65 2.44
N SER A 37 -10.50 -8.74 1.53
CA SER A 37 -10.98 -10.02 1.00
C SER A 37 -9.87 -10.80 0.30
N CYS A 38 -9.20 -10.17 -0.69
CA CYS A 38 -8.11 -10.78 -1.43
C CYS A 38 -6.92 -11.15 -0.54
N TRP A 39 -6.62 -10.36 0.49
CA TRP A 39 -5.57 -10.67 1.45
C TRP A 39 -5.87 -11.94 2.23
N GLY A 40 -7.12 -12.10 2.70
CA GLY A 40 -7.60 -13.33 3.33
C GLY A 40 -7.55 -14.53 2.37
N THR A 41 -8.04 -14.36 1.14
CA THR A 41 -8.01 -15.40 0.11
C THR A 41 -6.58 -15.85 -0.21
N LEU A 42 -5.64 -14.91 -0.34
CA LEU A 42 -4.24 -15.22 -0.62
C LEU A 42 -3.72 -16.20 0.42
N TRP A 43 -3.79 -15.88 1.70
CA TRP A 43 -3.28 -16.76 2.76
C TRP A 43 -4.07 -18.05 2.95
N GLN A 44 -5.29 -18.15 2.41
CA GLN A 44 -6.08 -19.37 2.38
C GLN A 44 -5.86 -20.23 1.13
N THR A 45 -5.10 -19.72 0.15
CA THR A 45 -4.86 -20.39 -1.13
C THR A 45 -4.06 -21.67 -0.92
N LYS A 46 -4.51 -22.75 -1.58
CA LYS A 46 -3.85 -24.04 -1.61
C LYS A 46 -3.07 -24.20 -2.91
N ILE A 47 -1.88 -24.80 -2.82
CA ILE A 47 -1.01 -25.12 -3.95
C ILE A 47 -0.82 -26.65 -3.97
N GLY A 48 -0.84 -27.24 -5.16
CA GLY A 48 -0.74 -28.69 -5.34
C GLY A 48 -2.10 -29.40 -5.34
N GLU A 49 -2.06 -30.74 -5.43
CA GLU A 49 -3.25 -31.59 -5.56
C GLU A 49 -3.09 -32.87 -4.74
N GLY A 50 -4.21 -33.43 -4.28
CA GLY A 50 -4.21 -34.68 -3.50
C GLY A 50 -3.34 -34.59 -2.24
N PRO A 51 -2.47 -35.58 -1.96
CA PRO A 51 -1.67 -35.61 -0.73
C PRO A 51 -0.51 -34.60 -0.71
N THR A 52 -0.21 -33.91 -1.82
CA THR A 52 0.86 -32.89 -1.88
C THR A 52 0.34 -31.47 -1.69
N VAL A 53 -0.96 -31.31 -1.42
CA VAL A 53 -1.56 -29.98 -1.21
C VAL A 53 -1.05 -29.35 0.07
N PHE A 54 -0.66 -28.08 0.00
CA PHE A 54 -0.34 -27.26 1.16
C PHE A 54 -0.91 -25.86 0.98
N ARG A 55 -1.18 -25.16 2.08
CA ARG A 55 -1.58 -23.75 2.02
C ARG A 55 -0.35 -22.87 1.89
N ILE A 56 -0.48 -21.76 1.17
CA ILE A 56 0.63 -20.82 0.99
C ILE A 56 1.14 -20.24 2.32
N ASP A 57 0.31 -20.26 3.36
CA ASP A 57 0.66 -19.77 4.69
C ASP A 57 1.48 -20.77 5.52
N GLU A 58 1.70 -21.98 5.01
CA GLU A 58 2.57 -23.02 5.61
C GLU A 58 4.05 -22.87 5.19
N VAL A 59 4.35 -21.99 4.23
CA VAL A 59 5.71 -21.78 3.71
C VAL A 59 6.12 -20.31 3.81
N GLU A 60 7.43 -20.07 3.83
CA GLU A 60 7.96 -18.71 3.73
C GLU A 60 7.93 -18.25 2.27
N VAL A 61 7.07 -17.29 1.97
CA VAL A 61 6.90 -16.73 0.62
C VAL A 61 7.58 -15.37 0.52
N PRO A 62 8.46 -15.16 -0.47
CA PRO A 62 9.08 -13.84 -0.68
C PRO A 62 8.03 -12.74 -0.88
N SER A 63 8.25 -11.57 -0.26
CA SER A 63 7.31 -10.45 -0.33
C SER A 63 6.96 -10.01 -1.76
N ALA A 64 7.89 -10.12 -2.71
CA ALA A 64 7.60 -9.81 -4.12
C ALA A 64 6.56 -10.77 -4.72
N VAL A 65 6.59 -12.04 -4.34
CA VAL A 65 5.64 -13.07 -4.79
C VAL A 65 4.27 -12.83 -4.15
N VAL A 66 4.23 -12.53 -2.85
CA VAL A 66 2.98 -12.14 -2.15
C VAL A 66 2.35 -10.92 -2.82
N GLY A 67 3.15 -9.88 -3.08
CA GLY A 67 2.70 -8.67 -3.75
C GLY A 67 2.13 -8.92 -5.14
N TYR A 68 2.81 -9.73 -5.95
CA TYR A 68 2.35 -10.12 -7.28
C TYR A 68 1.01 -10.87 -7.25
N PHE A 69 0.88 -11.89 -6.41
CA PHE A 69 -0.38 -12.63 -6.29
C PHE A 69 -1.51 -11.74 -5.77
N PHE A 70 -1.22 -10.88 -4.81
CA PHE A 70 -2.21 -9.94 -4.28
C PHE A 70 -2.74 -8.99 -5.36
N GLU A 71 -1.85 -8.39 -6.16
CA GLU A 71 -2.25 -7.54 -7.29
C GLU A 71 -3.16 -8.28 -8.27
N LYS A 72 -2.78 -9.52 -8.66
CA LYS A 72 -3.59 -10.33 -9.59
C LYS A 72 -4.95 -10.72 -9.00
N LEU A 73 -5.00 -11.05 -7.72
CA LEU A 73 -6.26 -11.33 -7.03
C LEU A 73 -7.14 -10.08 -6.94
N PHE A 74 -6.56 -8.94 -6.59
CA PHE A 74 -7.29 -7.67 -6.49
C PHE A 74 -7.93 -7.28 -7.82
N ALA A 75 -7.15 -7.29 -8.91
CA ALA A 75 -7.65 -6.94 -10.23
C ALA A 75 -8.77 -7.89 -10.71
N ARG A 76 -8.64 -9.19 -10.42
CA ARG A 76 -9.66 -10.20 -10.76
C ARG A 76 -10.93 -10.03 -9.92
N GLU A 77 -10.80 -9.79 -8.63
CA GLU A 77 -11.93 -9.57 -7.73
C GLU A 77 -12.69 -8.29 -8.11
N LEU A 78 -11.98 -7.21 -8.44
CA LEU A 78 -12.59 -5.98 -8.93
C LEU A 78 -13.36 -6.21 -10.24
N ALA A 79 -12.74 -6.88 -11.21
CA ALA A 79 -13.39 -7.23 -12.47
C ALA A 79 -14.58 -8.18 -12.27
N ALA A 80 -14.54 -9.09 -11.30
CA ALA A 80 -15.68 -9.95 -10.99
C ALA A 80 -16.86 -9.16 -10.38
N ARG A 81 -16.58 -8.15 -9.56
CA ARG A 81 -17.61 -7.30 -8.94
C ARG A 81 -18.18 -6.25 -9.88
N LEU A 82 -17.36 -5.73 -10.79
CA LEU A 82 -17.71 -4.65 -11.72
C LEU A 82 -17.21 -4.96 -13.16
N PRO A 83 -17.74 -6.02 -13.81
CA PRO A 83 -17.17 -6.58 -15.05
C PRO A 83 -17.29 -5.68 -16.27
N THR A 84 -18.23 -4.74 -16.28
CA THR A 84 -18.41 -3.78 -17.38
C THR A 84 -17.52 -2.55 -17.24
N ASP A 85 -17.00 -2.30 -16.05
CA ASP A 85 -16.33 -1.05 -15.70
C ASP A 85 -14.83 -1.25 -15.51
N TRP A 86 -14.40 -2.45 -15.11
CA TRP A 86 -13.02 -2.71 -14.73
C TRP A 86 -12.49 -4.04 -15.26
N ARG A 87 -11.20 -4.06 -15.58
CA ARG A 87 -10.43 -5.28 -15.84
C ARG A 87 -9.00 -5.17 -15.34
N GLY A 88 -8.29 -6.29 -15.28
CA GLY A 88 -6.84 -6.27 -15.12
C GLY A 88 -6.12 -5.81 -16.40
N GLY A 89 -4.93 -5.24 -16.22
CA GLY A 89 -4.00 -4.95 -17.32
C GLY A 89 -3.58 -6.21 -18.07
N GLN A 90 -3.49 -6.11 -19.39
CA GLN A 90 -3.19 -7.22 -20.31
C GLN A 90 -1.83 -7.07 -21.00
N SER A 91 -1.23 -5.89 -20.95
CA SER A 91 0.10 -5.62 -21.51
C SER A 91 0.94 -4.76 -20.56
N LYS A 92 2.22 -4.53 -20.91
CA LYS A 92 3.15 -3.73 -20.10
C LYS A 92 2.91 -2.22 -20.21
N GLU A 93 2.13 -1.81 -21.21
CA GLU A 93 1.77 -0.43 -21.50
C GLU A 93 0.52 0.00 -20.73
N GLU A 94 -0.25 -0.98 -20.21
CA GLU A 94 -1.43 -0.73 -19.41
C GLU A 94 -1.10 -0.65 -17.92
N LYS A 95 -2.00 0.01 -17.19
CA LYS A 95 -2.01 -0.02 -15.73
C LYS A 95 -2.46 -1.39 -15.22
N ASP A 96 -2.13 -1.70 -13.97
CA ASP A 96 -2.47 -2.98 -13.33
C ASP A 96 -3.99 -3.20 -13.28
N ILE A 97 -4.74 -2.12 -13.08
CA ILE A 97 -6.20 -2.07 -13.13
C ILE A 97 -6.63 -1.04 -14.19
N VAL A 98 -7.44 -1.46 -15.15
CA VAL A 98 -7.90 -0.62 -16.26
C VAL A 98 -9.37 -0.28 -16.09
N CYS A 99 -9.67 1.02 -16.12
CA CYS A 99 -11.03 1.54 -16.20
C CYS A 99 -11.50 1.50 -17.66
N LEU A 100 -12.57 0.75 -17.93
CA LEU A 100 -13.08 0.53 -19.29
C LEU A 100 -13.83 1.74 -19.85
N SER A 101 -14.46 2.54 -18.98
CA SER A 101 -15.20 3.74 -19.38
C SER A 101 -14.28 4.92 -19.70
N ASP A 102 -13.17 5.07 -18.96
CA ASP A 102 -12.20 6.13 -19.18
C ASP A 102 -10.80 5.73 -18.64
N PRO A 103 -9.82 5.50 -19.53
CA PRO A 103 -8.47 5.12 -19.14
C PRO A 103 -7.77 6.09 -18.18
N TYR A 104 -8.19 7.35 -18.08
CA TYR A 104 -7.68 8.34 -17.12
C TYR A 104 -7.77 7.84 -15.67
N PHE A 105 -8.84 7.09 -15.34
CA PHE A 105 -9.07 6.51 -14.01
C PHE A 105 -8.45 5.12 -13.84
N SER A 106 -7.58 4.69 -14.76
CA SER A 106 -6.84 3.43 -14.56
C SER A 106 -5.81 3.58 -13.44
N VAL A 107 -5.57 2.50 -12.71
CA VAL A 107 -4.87 2.52 -11.42
C VAL A 107 -3.67 1.59 -11.47
N GLU A 108 -2.52 2.12 -11.05
CA GLU A 108 -1.32 1.32 -10.75
C GLU A 108 -1.40 0.76 -9.32
N MET A 109 -0.92 -0.46 -9.11
CA MET A 109 -0.73 -1.02 -7.78
C MET A 109 0.76 -1.07 -7.41
N LYS A 110 1.05 -0.77 -6.14
CA LYS A 110 2.40 -0.96 -5.57
C LYS A 110 2.30 -1.57 -4.19
N THR A 111 2.97 -2.70 -3.99
CA THR A 111 3.00 -3.42 -2.72
C THR A 111 4.39 -3.37 -2.08
N SER A 112 4.46 -3.35 -0.75
CA SER A 112 5.73 -3.43 -0.02
C SER A 112 5.60 -4.29 1.23
N GLY A 113 6.39 -5.35 1.31
CA GLY A 113 6.49 -6.23 2.48
C GLY A 113 7.51 -5.77 3.54
N GLN A 114 8.17 -4.63 3.32
CA GLN A 114 9.14 -4.10 4.26
C GLN A 114 8.42 -3.50 5.47
N LEU A 115 8.91 -3.81 6.68
CA LEU A 115 8.38 -3.21 7.90
C LEU A 115 8.48 -1.68 7.83
N GLY A 116 7.34 -1.01 8.04
CA GLY A 116 7.18 0.43 7.89
C GLY A 116 6.10 0.77 6.86
N THR A 117 6.13 2.01 6.37
CA THR A 117 5.03 2.58 5.57
C THR A 117 5.46 3.02 4.16
N LYS A 118 6.71 2.74 3.78
CA LYS A 118 7.28 3.14 2.49
C LYS A 118 6.96 2.12 1.41
N ILE A 119 6.74 2.62 0.20
CA ILE A 119 6.65 1.84 -1.03
C ILE A 119 7.77 2.23 -1.99
N PHE A 120 8.10 1.31 -2.87
CA PHE A 120 9.24 1.43 -3.76
C PHE A 120 8.79 1.18 -5.20
N GLY A 121 9.29 2.00 -6.11
CA GLY A 121 9.05 1.87 -7.54
C GLY A 121 10.18 1.10 -8.22
N ASN A 122 9.96 0.71 -9.47
CA ASN A 122 10.99 0.07 -10.27
C ASN A 122 12.19 1.02 -10.48
N ARG A 123 13.41 0.47 -10.57
CA ARG A 123 14.64 1.25 -10.84
C ARG A 123 14.51 2.21 -12.03
N SER A 124 13.80 1.77 -13.07
CA SER A 124 13.54 2.53 -14.31
C SER A 124 12.64 3.77 -14.12
N TYR A 125 12.13 4.03 -12.92
CA TYR A 125 11.29 5.20 -12.66
C TYR A 125 12.11 6.48 -12.46
N GLY A 126 13.39 6.37 -12.10
CA GLY A 126 14.23 7.53 -11.83
C GLY A 126 15.41 7.75 -12.80
N GLN A 127 15.69 6.81 -13.71
CA GLN A 127 16.82 6.97 -14.64
C GLN A 127 16.48 8.01 -15.70
N LYS A 128 17.30 9.06 -15.80
CA LYS A 128 17.29 10.03 -16.90
C LYS A 128 18.30 9.59 -17.97
N THR A 129 17.98 8.56 -18.76
CA THR A 129 18.65 8.38 -20.06
C THR A 129 18.15 9.44 -21.04
N GLU A 130 18.87 9.72 -22.13
CA GLU A 130 18.39 10.61 -23.20
C GLU A 130 17.04 10.12 -23.78
N GLU A 131 16.80 8.81 -23.77
CA GLU A 131 15.50 8.18 -24.07
C GLU A 131 14.44 8.35 -22.96
N ALA A 132 14.85 8.60 -21.71
CA ALA A 132 13.96 8.88 -20.58
C ALA A 132 13.63 10.36 -20.39
N LEU A 133 14.19 11.28 -21.20
CA LEU A 133 13.59 12.60 -21.40
C LEU A 133 12.25 12.50 -22.16
N VAL A 134 12.03 11.36 -22.83
CA VAL A 134 10.73 10.87 -23.31
C VAL A 134 10.13 9.85 -22.33
N SER A 135 10.46 9.93 -21.03
CA SER A 135 9.88 9.03 -20.03
C SER A 135 8.37 9.20 -20.02
N LYS A 136 7.72 8.15 -20.51
CA LYS A 136 6.32 8.05 -20.83
C LYS A 136 5.43 8.75 -19.78
N PRO A 137 4.60 9.73 -20.20
CA PRO A 137 3.54 10.31 -19.39
C PRO A 137 2.57 9.27 -18.79
N GLU A 138 2.68 8.01 -19.23
CA GLU A 138 2.00 6.79 -18.78
C GLU A 138 2.32 6.39 -17.33
N LYS A 139 3.41 6.88 -16.72
CA LYS A 139 3.75 6.55 -15.32
C LYS A 139 3.12 7.47 -14.27
N SER A 140 2.51 8.58 -14.68
CA SER A 140 1.73 9.43 -13.77
C SER A 140 0.27 8.95 -13.78
N GLY A 141 -0.39 8.91 -12.62
CA GLY A 141 -1.77 8.48 -12.55
C GLY A 141 -2.22 8.14 -11.14
N TYR A 142 -3.35 7.43 -11.04
CA TYR A 142 -3.86 6.90 -9.79
C TYR A 142 -3.06 5.70 -9.32
N TYR A 143 -2.84 5.61 -8.00
CA TYR A 143 -2.12 4.53 -7.35
C TYR A 143 -2.90 3.99 -6.15
N ILE A 144 -3.05 2.67 -6.09
CA ILE A 144 -3.32 1.96 -4.84
C ILE A 144 -1.99 1.45 -4.30
N THR A 145 -1.61 1.88 -3.10
CA THR A 145 -0.40 1.39 -2.44
C THR A 145 -0.75 0.53 -1.25
N VAL A 146 -0.07 -0.59 -1.10
CA VAL A 146 -0.34 -1.56 -0.04
C VAL A 146 0.95 -1.94 0.69
N ASN A 147 1.00 -1.72 1.99
CA ASN A 147 2.05 -2.26 2.86
C ASN A 147 1.54 -3.47 3.62
N PHE A 148 2.45 -4.42 3.83
CA PHE A 148 2.21 -5.59 4.66
C PHE A 148 3.49 -5.99 5.39
N HIS A 149 3.35 -6.81 6.43
CA HIS A 149 4.48 -7.44 7.11
C HIS A 149 4.10 -8.86 7.52
N GLY A 150 4.83 -9.84 7.00
CA GLY A 150 4.40 -11.24 7.09
C GLY A 150 2.98 -11.40 6.53
N LYS A 151 2.07 -11.94 7.33
CA LYS A 151 0.66 -12.15 6.98
C LYS A 151 -0.25 -10.97 7.34
N ALA A 152 0.28 -9.90 7.94
CA ALA A 152 -0.51 -8.74 8.35
C ALA A 152 -0.54 -7.69 7.23
N LEU A 153 -1.73 -7.31 6.79
CA LEU A 153 -1.96 -6.13 5.99
C LEU A 153 -1.81 -4.90 6.90
N THR A 154 -0.92 -3.96 6.58
CA THR A 154 -0.57 -2.88 7.54
C THR A 154 -1.03 -1.50 7.10
N LEU A 155 -1.11 -1.25 5.78
CA LEU A 155 -1.54 0.05 5.27
C LEU A 155 -2.03 -0.04 3.83
N ILE A 156 -3.17 0.58 3.56
CA ILE A 156 -3.67 0.81 2.20
C ILE A 156 -3.72 2.33 2.01
N ARG A 157 -3.31 2.82 0.84
CA ARG A 157 -3.50 4.21 0.43
C ARG A 157 -4.00 4.31 -1.00
N PHE A 158 -4.67 5.41 -1.30
CA PHE A 158 -5.12 5.75 -2.63
C PHE A 158 -4.86 7.22 -2.96
N GLY A 159 -4.47 7.51 -4.19
CA GLY A 159 -4.21 8.89 -4.62
C GLY A 159 -3.50 8.96 -5.96
N TRP A 160 -2.88 10.10 -6.25
CA TRP A 160 -2.19 10.34 -7.53
C TRP A 160 -0.69 10.54 -7.33
N ILE A 161 0.13 9.81 -8.09
CA ILE A 161 1.58 9.98 -8.09
C ILE A 161 2.03 10.42 -9.48
N ASP A 162 2.86 11.47 -9.52
CA ASP A 162 3.49 11.90 -10.75
C ASP A 162 4.77 11.11 -11.02
N ALA A 163 5.11 10.90 -12.29
CA ALA A 163 6.36 10.24 -12.67
C ALA A 163 7.58 10.95 -12.05
N SER A 164 7.53 12.28 -11.91
CA SER A 164 8.58 13.10 -11.30
C SER A 164 8.69 12.97 -9.77
N ASP A 165 7.70 12.40 -9.10
CA ASP A 165 7.73 12.17 -7.66
C ASP A 165 8.71 11.03 -7.29
N TRP A 166 8.97 10.14 -8.25
CA TRP A 166 9.90 9.03 -8.08
C TRP A 166 11.34 9.50 -8.15
N LYS A 167 12.05 9.31 -7.03
CA LYS A 167 13.47 9.63 -6.93
C LYS A 167 14.32 8.42 -7.32
N PRO A 168 15.20 8.53 -8.34
CA PRO A 168 16.22 7.52 -8.57
C PRO A 168 17.13 7.40 -7.35
N GLN A 169 17.59 6.18 -7.06
CA GLN A 169 18.78 6.02 -6.24
C GLN A 169 20.03 6.36 -7.06
N LYS A 170 20.99 7.03 -6.42
CA LYS A 170 22.28 7.42 -7.01
C LYS A 170 23.30 6.27 -7.04
N SER A 171 23.12 5.19 -6.27
CA SER A 171 24.08 4.06 -6.25
C SER A 171 23.74 3.00 -7.29
N GLU A 172 24.76 2.40 -7.91
CA GLU A 172 24.61 1.31 -8.90
C GLU A 172 23.98 0.04 -8.31
N THR A 173 24.05 -0.11 -6.98
CA THR A 173 23.55 -1.25 -6.19
C THR A 173 22.09 -1.13 -5.75
N GLY A 174 21.49 0.06 -5.89
CA GLY A 174 20.11 0.33 -5.50
C GLY A 174 19.10 -0.13 -6.54
N GLN A 175 18.24 -1.09 -6.20
CA GLN A 175 17.29 -1.71 -7.14
C GLN A 175 15.94 -0.99 -7.26
N ALA A 176 15.71 0.10 -6.52
CA ALA A 176 14.37 0.70 -6.44
C ALA A 176 14.34 2.24 -6.37
N ALA A 177 13.28 2.82 -6.94
CA ALA A 177 12.97 4.24 -6.82
C ALA A 177 12.16 4.51 -5.55
N SER A 178 12.31 5.68 -4.94
CA SER A 178 11.64 6.04 -3.68
C SER A 178 10.83 7.33 -3.80
N LEU A 179 9.87 7.51 -2.91
CA LEU A 179 9.06 8.73 -2.82
C LEU A 179 9.52 9.62 -1.66
N THR A 180 9.25 10.92 -1.76
CA THR A 180 9.45 11.84 -0.65
C THR A 180 8.34 11.71 0.40
N LEU A 181 8.61 12.17 1.62
CA LEU A 181 7.60 12.24 2.68
C LEU A 181 6.38 13.07 2.28
N GLU A 182 6.56 14.07 1.42
CA GLU A 182 5.49 14.97 0.97
C GLU A 182 4.46 14.24 0.10
N VAL A 183 4.90 13.28 -0.71
CA VAL A 183 3.98 12.44 -1.50
C VAL A 183 3.10 11.60 -0.58
N TYR A 184 3.70 10.95 0.42
CA TYR A 184 2.94 10.17 1.41
C TYR A 184 1.98 11.04 2.22
N LYS A 185 2.41 12.24 2.59
CA LYS A 185 1.63 13.13 3.45
C LYS A 185 0.48 13.80 2.72
N TYR A 186 0.68 14.18 1.45
CA TYR A 186 -0.25 15.05 0.74
C TYR A 186 -0.90 14.40 -0.48
N LYS A 187 -0.24 13.48 -1.17
CA LYS A 187 -0.73 12.92 -2.44
C LYS A 187 -1.36 11.52 -2.33
N LEU A 188 -1.21 10.86 -1.18
CA LEU A 188 -1.74 9.52 -0.91
C LEU A 188 -2.58 9.56 0.36
N LEU A 189 -3.88 9.31 0.23
CA LEU A 189 -4.79 9.22 1.37
C LEU A 189 -4.74 7.83 1.97
N GLU A 190 -4.55 7.73 3.29
CA GLU A 190 -4.69 6.46 3.99
C GLU A 190 -6.15 6.00 3.94
N ILE A 191 -6.36 4.72 3.67
CA ILE A 191 -7.69 4.11 3.68
C ILE A 191 -7.89 3.43 5.04
N PRO A 192 -8.75 3.96 5.92
CA PRO A 192 -8.95 3.44 7.27
C PRO A 192 -9.52 2.02 7.31
N GLY A 193 -9.19 1.25 8.34
CA GLY A 193 -9.93 0.03 8.64
C GLY A 193 -9.30 -0.89 9.69
N ARG A 194 -10.15 -1.80 10.22
CA ARG A 194 -9.80 -2.80 11.23
C ARG A 194 -8.65 -3.73 10.84
N TYR A 195 -8.35 -3.87 9.54
CA TYR A 195 -7.23 -4.67 9.07
C TYR A 195 -5.89 -4.24 9.70
N ARG A 196 -5.75 -2.95 10.08
CA ARG A 196 -4.55 -2.40 10.72
C ARG A 196 -4.32 -2.94 12.13
N LEU A 197 -5.33 -3.50 12.79
CA LEU A 197 -5.22 -4.01 14.16
C LEU A 197 -4.23 -5.16 14.29
N SER A 198 -4.11 -5.99 13.26
CA SER A 198 -3.16 -7.11 13.22
C SER A 198 -1.75 -6.68 12.83
N ALA A 199 -1.52 -5.40 12.52
CA ALA A 199 -0.19 -4.92 12.17
C ALA A 199 0.75 -4.95 13.39
N PRO A 200 2.04 -5.26 13.19
CA PRO A 200 3.01 -5.24 14.28
C PRO A 200 3.24 -3.80 14.77
N ILE A 201 3.41 -3.61 16.08
CA ILE A 201 3.67 -2.28 16.68
C ILE A 201 4.90 -1.57 16.10
N GLY A 202 5.84 -2.31 15.51
CA GLY A 202 7.03 -1.76 14.85
C GLY A 202 6.74 -0.88 13.63
N ILE A 203 5.48 -0.80 13.16
CA ILE A 203 5.09 0.19 12.14
C ILE A 203 4.98 1.61 12.70
N MET A 204 4.83 1.76 14.02
CA MET A 204 4.65 3.05 14.66
C MET A 204 5.99 3.78 14.80
N GLU A 205 5.97 5.08 14.52
CA GLU A 205 7.13 5.93 14.70
C GLU A 205 7.60 5.91 16.17
N GLY A 206 8.89 5.68 16.38
CA GLY A 206 9.49 5.58 17.72
C GLY A 206 9.48 4.17 18.33
N ILE A 207 8.87 3.17 17.69
CA ILE A 207 8.98 1.76 18.09
C ILE A 207 10.01 1.04 17.21
N GLY A 208 11.27 1.08 17.64
CA GLY A 208 12.35 0.29 17.03
C GLY A 208 12.39 -1.16 17.55
N LYS A 209 13.21 -2.01 16.92
CA LYS A 209 13.35 -3.45 17.23
C LYS A 209 13.42 -3.76 18.74
N LYS A 210 14.35 -3.13 19.47
CA LYS A 210 14.53 -3.33 20.92
C LYS A 210 13.29 -2.93 21.73
N THR A 211 12.57 -1.90 21.30
CA THR A 211 11.35 -1.46 21.98
C THR A 211 10.22 -2.47 21.72
N ALA A 212 10.09 -2.96 20.48
CA ALA A 212 9.14 -4.00 20.15
C ALA A 212 9.41 -5.30 20.93
N GLU A 213 10.67 -5.71 21.08
CA GLU A 213 11.05 -6.88 21.91
C GLU A 213 10.67 -6.70 23.39
N THR A 214 10.85 -5.48 23.92
CA THR A 214 10.45 -5.17 25.30
C THR A 214 8.93 -5.27 25.47
N PHE A 215 8.17 -4.74 24.51
CA PHE A 215 6.70 -4.75 24.54
C PHE A 215 6.16 -6.17 24.37
N ALA A 216 6.79 -6.98 23.53
CA ALA A 216 6.43 -8.38 23.34
C ALA A 216 6.58 -9.20 24.64
N GLY A 217 7.54 -8.86 25.50
CA GLY A 217 7.70 -9.44 26.83
C GLY A 217 6.50 -9.19 27.77
N GLU A 218 5.66 -8.20 27.46
CA GLU A 218 4.40 -7.90 28.15
C GLU A 218 3.16 -8.28 27.31
N GLY A 219 3.33 -9.13 26.30
CA GLY A 219 2.23 -9.59 25.45
C GLY A 219 1.79 -8.58 24.39
N VAL A 220 2.51 -7.47 24.19
CA VAL A 220 2.14 -6.43 23.22
C VAL A 220 2.95 -6.59 21.93
N GLN A 221 2.33 -7.14 20.89
CA GLN A 221 2.98 -7.38 19.59
C GLN A 221 2.31 -6.63 18.45
N THR A 222 0.99 -6.46 18.53
CA THR A 222 0.16 -5.85 17.50
C THR A 222 -0.44 -4.53 17.96
N ILE A 223 -0.98 -3.76 17.00
CA ILE A 223 -1.76 -2.55 17.30
C ILE A 223 -2.96 -2.89 18.19
N TYR A 224 -3.61 -4.04 17.98
CA TYR A 224 -4.68 -4.52 18.85
C TYR A 224 -4.22 -4.70 20.29
N ASP A 225 -3.12 -5.41 20.51
CA ASP A 225 -2.60 -5.65 21.86
C ASP A 225 -2.23 -4.34 22.55
N LEU A 226 -1.63 -3.40 21.80
CA LEU A 226 -1.24 -2.10 22.32
C LEU A 226 -2.46 -1.28 22.74
N LEU A 227 -3.51 -1.24 21.92
CA LEU A 227 -4.75 -0.51 22.20
C LEU A 227 -5.49 -1.07 23.43
N ASN A 228 -5.38 -2.38 23.67
CA ASN A 228 -6.02 -3.08 24.78
C ASN A 228 -5.07 -3.31 25.97
N TYR A 229 -3.88 -2.71 25.98
CA TYR A 229 -2.94 -2.87 27.07
C TYR A 229 -3.42 -2.18 28.34
N GLU A 230 -3.52 -2.95 29.43
CA GLU A 230 -3.95 -2.50 30.77
C GLU A 230 -2.85 -2.63 31.85
N GLY A 231 -1.65 -3.06 31.46
CA GLY A 231 -0.54 -3.24 32.40
C GLY A 231 0.09 -1.92 32.89
N PRO A 232 1.03 -2.00 33.85
CA PRO A 232 1.59 -0.83 34.52
C PRO A 232 2.73 -0.13 33.76
N ASN A 233 3.18 -0.65 32.60
CA ASN A 233 4.32 -0.06 31.87
C ASN A 233 3.95 1.29 31.24
N GLY A 234 4.42 2.38 31.86
CA GLY A 234 4.14 3.74 31.41
C GLY A 234 4.60 4.04 29.98
N ARG A 235 5.62 3.35 29.47
CA ARG A 235 6.05 3.52 28.07
C ARG A 235 5.04 2.90 27.11
N ILE A 236 4.52 1.71 27.41
CA ILE A 236 3.47 1.07 26.60
C ILE A 236 2.21 1.94 26.63
N GLN A 237 1.81 2.44 27.81
CA GLN A 237 0.67 3.35 27.96
C GLN A 237 0.83 4.62 27.10
N ALA A 238 2.01 5.24 27.08
CA ALA A 238 2.27 6.40 26.23
C ALA A 238 2.13 6.09 24.74
N PHE A 239 2.57 4.91 24.29
CA PHE A 239 2.38 4.48 22.91
C PHE A 239 0.94 4.06 22.61
N ARG A 240 0.18 3.58 23.60
CA ARG A 240 -1.25 3.30 23.47
C ARG A 240 -2.03 4.56 23.15
N GLU A 241 -1.77 5.67 23.83
CA GLU A 241 -2.49 6.94 23.54
C GLU A 241 -2.16 7.45 22.12
N LYS A 242 -0.89 7.36 21.68
CA LYS A 242 -0.52 7.64 20.29
C LYS A 242 -1.23 6.72 19.30
N ALA A 243 -1.34 5.43 19.62
CA ALA A 243 -2.06 4.47 18.78
C ALA A 243 -3.55 4.80 18.73
N ARG A 244 -4.14 5.30 19.82
CA ARG A 244 -5.53 5.77 19.80
C ARG A 244 -5.70 6.92 18.83
N GLU A 245 -4.86 7.95 18.89
CA GLU A 245 -4.94 9.07 17.95
C GLU A 245 -4.79 8.63 16.49
N GLN A 246 -3.89 7.67 16.22
CA GLN A 246 -3.56 7.25 14.86
C GLN A 246 -4.52 6.21 14.27
N PHE A 247 -5.07 5.30 15.09
CA PHE A 247 -5.81 4.14 14.62
C PHE A 247 -7.24 4.03 15.15
N ALA A 248 -7.59 4.68 16.27
CA ALA A 248 -8.93 4.56 16.87
C ALA A 248 -10.04 5.41 16.24
N PRO A 249 -9.80 6.61 15.66
CA PRO A 249 -10.83 7.36 14.93
C PRO A 249 -11.43 6.61 13.73
N GLU A 250 -10.82 5.49 13.35
CA GLU A 250 -11.03 4.74 12.12
C GLU A 250 -11.61 3.32 12.38
N LEU A 251 -11.93 3.00 13.64
CA LEU A 251 -12.48 1.72 14.15
C LEU A 251 -13.95 1.83 14.54
#